data_AF-A0A3D5GA87-F1
#
_entry.id   AF-A0A3D5GA87-F1
#
_cell.length_a   1.000
_cell.length_b   1.000
_cell.length_c   1.000
_cell.angle_alpha   90.00
_cell.angle_beta   90.00
_cell.angle_gamma   90.00
#
_symmetry.space_group_name_H-M   'P 1'
#
loop_
_entity.id
_entity.type
_entity.pdbx_description
1 polymer ?
#
loop_
_entity_poly.entity_id
_entity_poly.type
_entity_poly.pdbx_seq_one_letter_code
_entity_poly.pdbx_strand_id
1 'polypeptide(L)'
;MPESKPYQPLLLRLLHGVNAAIALLAIITAFLVYNTYDGRFGKVPVPQITDIIGIHGTFGKLLILGVMPAFALYSFHRGQKRLVQPDSFGKLTQFGKPIWWYSLHRIVNTLMLVAMTFSIASGSMVKEEWLPAGDLTQVWYYLHASGWIILVLCLAMHLLMSAKVGGFPLILSMFDFK
;
A
#
# COMPACT_ATOMS: atom_id res chain seq x y z
N MET A 1 18.88 18.70 -25.32
CA MET A 1 19.18 18.68 -23.87
C MET A 1 19.03 17.23 -23.42
N PRO A 2 19.98 16.63 -22.69
CA PRO A 2 19.76 15.29 -22.20
C PRO A 2 18.57 15.35 -21.24
N GLU A 3 17.56 14.50 -21.46
CA GLU A 3 16.45 14.40 -20.52
C GLU A 3 17.03 14.12 -19.13
N SER A 4 16.78 15.02 -18.20
CA SER A 4 17.17 14.84 -16.81
C SER A 4 16.41 13.64 -16.27
N LYS A 5 17.07 12.47 -16.25
CA LYS A 5 16.51 11.29 -15.60
C LYS A 5 16.11 11.67 -14.17
N PRO A 6 14.89 11.38 -13.72
CA PRO A 6 14.50 11.61 -12.34
C PRO A 6 15.43 10.82 -11.41
N TYR A 7 16.38 11.51 -10.76
CA TYR A 7 17.33 10.85 -9.88
C TYR A 7 16.65 10.47 -8.56
N GLN A 8 16.62 9.17 -8.26
CA GLN A 8 16.32 8.66 -6.93
C GLN A 8 17.51 7.84 -6.44
N PRO A 9 18.04 8.13 -5.23
CA PRO A 9 19.10 7.33 -4.63
C PRO A 9 18.78 5.83 -4.63
N LEU A 10 19.75 4.99 -4.98
CA LEU A 10 19.60 3.53 -5.06
C LEU A 10 19.00 2.94 -3.79
N LEU A 11 19.50 3.34 -2.62
CA LEU A 11 18.98 2.88 -1.32
C LEU A 11 17.47 3.11 -1.17
N LEU A 12 16.97 4.24 -1.66
CA LEU A 12 15.55 4.58 -1.55
C LEU A 12 14.69 3.77 -2.51
N ARG A 13 15.20 3.52 -3.72
CA ARG A 13 14.53 2.62 -4.68
C ARG A 13 14.45 1.20 -4.14
N LEU A 14 15.53 0.69 -3.55
CA LEU A 14 15.57 -0.63 -2.93
C LEU A 14 14.61 -0.72 -1.74
N LEU A 15 14.67 0.25 -0.82
CA LEU A 15 13.80 0.26 0.36
C LEU A 15 12.32 0.35 -0.06
N HIS A 16 12.00 1.22 -1.03
CA HIS A 16 10.65 1.28 -1.60
C HIS A 16 10.24 -0.02 -2.28
N GLY A 17 11.12 -0.63 -3.09
CA GLY A 17 10.86 -1.88 -3.81
C GLY A 17 10.64 -3.06 -2.89
N VAL A 18 11.46 -3.21 -1.84
CA VAL A 18 11.27 -4.25 -0.81
C VAL A 18 9.97 -4.00 -0.06
N ASN A 19 9.67 -2.77 0.34
CA ASN A 19 8.40 -2.42 0.98
C ASN A 19 7.20 -2.78 0.09
N ALA A 20 7.27 -2.42 -1.20
CA ALA A 20 6.23 -2.71 -2.17
C ALA A 20 6.05 -4.23 -2.37
N ALA A 21 7.13 -5.00 -2.47
CA ALA A 21 7.06 -6.45 -2.63
C ALA A 21 6.38 -7.12 -1.43
N ILE A 22 6.79 -6.77 -0.20
CA ILE A 22 6.18 -7.34 1.02
C ILE A 22 4.72 -6.91 1.13
N ALA A 23 4.39 -5.65 0.83
CA ALA A 23 3.01 -5.16 0.86
C ALA A 23 2.12 -5.86 -0.18
N LEU A 24 2.61 -6.11 -1.40
CA LEU A 24 1.89 -6.86 -2.42
C LEU A 24 1.63 -8.31 -1.98
N LEU A 25 2.63 -8.97 -1.39
CA LEU A 25 2.46 -10.32 -0.84
C LEU A 25 1.44 -10.34 0.32
N ALA A 26 1.46 -9.33 1.19
CA ALA A 26 0.46 -9.17 2.25
C ALA A 26 -0.96 -8.97 1.67
N ILE A 27 -1.11 -8.15 0.63
CA ILE A 27 -2.40 -7.90 -0.04
C ILE A 27 -2.94 -9.19 -0.68
N ILE A 28 -2.09 -9.92 -1.40
CA ILE A 28 -2.46 -11.17 -2.07
C ILE A 28 -2.85 -12.23 -1.04
N THR A 29 -2.04 -12.40 0.01
CA THR A 29 -2.34 -13.38 1.06
C THR A 29 -3.59 -13.02 1.86
N ALA A 30 -3.88 -11.75 2.10
CA ALA A 30 -5.14 -11.31 2.70
C ALA A 30 -6.35 -11.69 1.83
N PHE A 31 -6.25 -11.51 0.51
CA PHE A 31 -7.29 -11.99 -0.40
C PHE A 31 -7.48 -13.51 -0.30
N LEU A 32 -6.39 -14.28 -0.20
CA LEU A 32 -6.47 -15.74 -0.04
C LEU A 32 -7.07 -16.16 1.31
N VAL A 33 -6.80 -15.43 2.39
CA VAL A 33 -7.47 -15.60 3.69
C VAL A 33 -8.99 -15.38 3.53
N TYR A 34 -9.39 -14.25 2.94
CA TYR A 34 -10.79 -13.96 2.66
C TYR A 34 -11.45 -15.07 1.81
N ASN A 35 -10.80 -15.49 0.73
CA ASN A 35 -11.32 -16.48 -0.20
C ASN A 35 -11.51 -17.85 0.46
N THR A 36 -10.62 -18.19 1.39
CA THR A 36 -10.67 -19.46 2.12
C THR A 36 -11.79 -19.46 3.15
N TYR A 37 -11.83 -18.45 4.04
CA TYR A 37 -12.64 -18.51 5.27
C TYR A 37 -13.92 -17.66 5.26
N ASP A 38 -13.94 -16.50 4.59
CA ASP A 38 -15.10 -15.61 4.59
C ASP A 38 -15.93 -15.81 3.31
N GLY A 39 -15.43 -15.37 2.17
CA GLY A 39 -16.06 -15.55 0.86
C GLY A 39 -17.49 -15.02 0.72
N ARG A 40 -18.01 -14.20 1.64
CA ARG A 40 -19.42 -13.72 1.62
C ARG A 40 -19.78 -12.90 0.38
N PHE A 41 -18.80 -12.26 -0.24
CA PHE A 41 -18.94 -11.50 -1.49
C PHE A 41 -18.48 -12.29 -2.72
N GLY A 42 -18.41 -13.62 -2.61
CA GLY A 42 -17.98 -14.52 -3.66
C GLY A 42 -16.58 -15.09 -3.41
N LYS A 43 -16.33 -16.24 -4.03
CA LYS A 43 -15.06 -16.96 -4.02
C LYS A 43 -14.55 -17.19 -5.44
N VAL A 44 -13.25 -17.16 -5.60
CA VAL A 44 -12.54 -17.54 -6.81
C VAL A 44 -11.98 -18.96 -6.62
N PRO A 45 -12.04 -19.85 -7.63
CA PRO A 45 -11.49 -21.19 -7.54
C PRO A 45 -9.96 -21.15 -7.59
N VAL A 46 -9.34 -20.93 -6.44
CA VAL A 46 -7.89 -20.99 -6.23
C VAL A 46 -7.54 -22.11 -5.27
N PRO A 47 -6.35 -22.74 -5.39
CA PRO A 47 -5.90 -23.75 -4.44
C PRO A 47 -5.87 -23.21 -3.02
N GLN A 48 -6.30 -24.03 -2.06
CA GLN A 48 -6.15 -23.71 -0.66
C GLN A 48 -4.69 -23.84 -0.26
N ILE A 49 -4.19 -22.83 0.45
CA ILE A 49 -2.84 -22.82 1.00
C ILE A 49 -2.95 -23.10 2.50
N THR A 50 -2.25 -24.13 2.96
CA THR A 50 -2.17 -24.45 4.39
C THR A 50 -1.55 -23.29 5.16
N ASP A 51 -2.13 -22.96 6.33
CA ASP A 51 -1.66 -21.88 7.19
C ASP A 51 -1.61 -20.49 6.52
N ILE A 52 -2.54 -20.21 5.61
CA ILE A 52 -2.59 -18.92 4.90
C ILE A 52 -2.74 -17.71 5.85
N ILE A 53 -3.35 -17.89 7.02
CA ILE A 53 -3.45 -16.85 8.06
C ILE A 53 -2.06 -16.56 8.65
N GLY A 54 -1.30 -17.59 9.04
CA GLY A 54 0.06 -17.43 9.55
C GLY A 54 1.01 -16.83 8.51
N ILE A 55 0.91 -17.25 7.25
CA ILE A 55 1.67 -16.68 6.13
C ILE A 55 1.34 -15.19 5.96
N HIS A 56 0.05 -14.83 5.95
CA HIS A 56 -0.38 -13.43 5.88
C HIS A 56 0.16 -12.60 7.06
N GLY A 57 0.02 -13.12 8.28
CA GLY A 57 0.53 -12.50 9.50
C GLY A 57 2.05 -12.30 9.48
N THR A 58 2.80 -13.20 8.84
CA THR A 58 4.24 -13.07 8.64
C THR A 58 4.59 -11.86 7.79
N PHE A 59 3.90 -11.62 6.68
CA PHE A 59 4.12 -10.42 5.87
C PHE A 59 3.76 -9.13 6.63
N GLY A 60 2.69 -9.16 7.44
CA GLY A 60 2.35 -8.05 8.34
C GLY A 60 3.47 -7.74 9.35
N LYS A 61 4.04 -8.77 9.99
CA LYS A 61 5.18 -8.65 10.91
C LYS A 61 6.44 -8.13 10.21
N LEU A 62 6.72 -8.60 9.00
CA LEU A 62 7.86 -8.11 8.19
C LEU A 62 7.69 -6.64 7.81
N LEU A 63 6.47 -6.19 7.50
CA LEU A 63 6.20 -4.76 7.27
C LEU A 63 6.48 -3.95 8.53
N ILE A 64 5.85 -4.28 9.66
CA ILE A 64 5.92 -3.44 10.87
C ILE A 64 7.32 -3.42 11.51
N LEU A 65 8.01 -4.57 11.57
CA LEU A 65 9.31 -4.68 12.23
C LEU A 65 10.49 -4.47 11.29
N GLY A 66 10.35 -4.85 10.01
CA GLY A 66 11.46 -4.85 9.06
C GLY A 66 11.63 -3.52 8.33
N VAL A 67 10.57 -3.03 7.68
CA VAL A 67 10.72 -1.99 6.64
C VAL A 67 9.97 -0.69 6.95
N MET A 68 8.78 -0.77 7.57
CA MET A 68 7.94 0.41 7.83
C MET A 68 8.63 1.50 8.66
N PRO A 69 9.40 1.23 9.73
CA PRO A 69 10.03 2.29 10.52
C PRO A 69 11.01 3.12 9.69
N ALA A 70 11.87 2.45 8.92
CA ALA A 70 12.82 3.12 8.03
C ALA A 70 12.09 3.85 6.89
N PHE A 71 11.05 3.25 6.31
CA PHE A 71 10.26 3.86 5.25
C PHE A 71 9.44 5.07 5.73
N ALA A 72 8.92 5.03 6.96
CA ALA A 72 8.19 6.13 7.58
C ALA A 72 9.12 7.32 7.85
N LEU A 73 10.30 7.08 8.46
CA LEU A 73 11.31 8.12 8.67
C LEU A 73 11.73 8.77 7.35
N TYR A 74 11.94 7.96 6.32
CA TYR A 74 12.21 8.48 4.98
C TYR A 74 11.06 9.35 4.47
N SER A 75 9.83 8.84 4.52
CA SER A 75 8.64 9.49 3.97
C SER A 75 8.36 10.84 4.62
N PHE A 76 8.50 10.93 5.95
CA PHE A 76 8.24 12.17 6.69
C PHE A 76 9.39 13.17 6.66
N HIS A 77 10.60 12.77 6.24
CA HIS A 77 11.76 13.65 6.21
C HIS A 77 12.19 14.03 4.79
N ARG A 78 12.80 13.09 4.06
CA ARG A 78 13.29 13.33 2.68
C ARG A 78 12.18 13.19 1.64
N GLY A 79 11.19 12.34 1.91
CA GLY A 79 10.05 12.05 1.05
C GLY A 79 8.88 13.04 1.21
N GLN A 80 8.93 13.97 2.17
CA GLN A 80 7.77 14.77 2.59
C GLN A 80 7.12 15.55 1.44
N LYS A 81 7.91 15.98 0.44
CA LYS A 81 7.41 16.70 -0.75
C LYS A 81 6.50 15.85 -1.65
N ARG A 82 6.45 14.54 -1.44
CA ARG A 82 5.57 13.57 -2.11
C ARG A 82 4.30 13.29 -1.31
N LEU A 83 4.19 13.83 -0.11
CA LEU A 83 3.01 13.76 0.75
C LEU A 83 2.17 15.03 0.62
N VAL A 84 1.00 15.00 1.25
CA VAL A 84 0.08 16.13 1.31
C VAL A 84 0.82 17.38 1.81
N GLN A 85 0.62 18.48 1.11
CA GLN A 85 1.12 19.81 1.43
C GLN A 85 -0.03 20.73 1.88
N PRO A 86 0.24 21.82 2.62
CA PRO A 86 -0.80 22.73 3.13
C PRO A 86 -1.77 23.25 2.05
N ASP A 87 -1.28 23.45 0.83
CA ASP A 87 -2.05 23.97 -0.29
C ASP A 87 -2.69 22.89 -1.18
N SER A 88 -2.57 21.59 -0.83
CA SER A 88 -2.99 20.49 -1.69
C SER A 88 -4.49 20.51 -1.96
N PHE A 89 -5.30 20.76 -0.92
CA PHE A 89 -6.76 20.86 -1.05
C PHE A 89 -7.18 22.07 -1.87
N GLY A 90 -6.51 23.22 -1.70
CA GLY A 90 -6.74 24.40 -2.55
C GLY A 90 -6.42 24.12 -4.02
N LYS A 91 -5.34 23.37 -4.30
CA LYS A 91 -4.96 22.97 -5.67
C LYS A 91 -5.89 21.95 -6.31
N LEU A 92 -6.69 21.21 -5.53
CA LEU A 92 -7.71 20.31 -6.10
C LEU A 92 -8.84 21.04 -6.82
N THR A 93 -9.01 22.34 -6.58
CA THR A 93 -9.98 23.17 -7.31
C THR A 93 -9.55 23.44 -8.76
N GLN A 94 -8.26 23.27 -9.07
CA GLN A 94 -7.69 23.56 -10.41
C GLN A 94 -7.82 22.37 -11.37
N PHE A 95 -9.05 21.85 -11.51
CA PHE A 95 -9.35 20.63 -12.25
C PHE A 95 -8.74 20.61 -13.67
N GLY A 96 -8.22 19.45 -14.07
CA GLY A 96 -7.62 19.24 -15.40
C GLY A 96 -6.21 19.80 -15.59
N LYS A 97 -5.73 20.72 -14.73
CA LYS A 97 -4.36 21.24 -14.82
C LYS A 97 -3.33 20.22 -14.28
N PRO A 98 -2.06 20.25 -14.72
CA PRO A 98 -1.02 19.34 -14.21
C PRO A 98 -0.87 19.35 -12.69
N ILE A 99 -1.04 20.52 -12.06
CA ILE A 99 -0.96 20.68 -10.61
C ILE A 99 -2.04 19.90 -9.85
N TRP A 100 -3.21 19.69 -10.46
CA TRP A 100 -4.30 18.92 -9.87
C TRP A 100 -3.91 17.44 -9.72
N TRP A 101 -3.38 16.83 -10.78
CA TRP A 101 -2.89 15.45 -10.77
C TRP A 101 -1.77 15.24 -9.75
N TYR A 102 -0.86 16.21 -9.65
CA TYR A 102 0.24 16.15 -8.69
C TYR A 102 -0.24 16.25 -7.23
N SER A 103 -1.19 17.14 -6.95
CA SER A 103 -1.81 17.24 -5.62
C SER A 103 -2.61 15.98 -5.27
N LEU A 104 -3.34 15.42 -6.23
CA LEU A 104 -4.06 14.15 -6.05
C LEU A 104 -3.08 13.01 -5.73
N HIS A 105 -1.96 12.92 -6.47
CA HIS A 105 -0.94 11.91 -6.20
C HIS A 105 -0.37 12.01 -4.78
N ARG A 106 -0.10 13.23 -4.31
CA ARG A 106 0.38 13.48 -2.94
C ARG A 106 -0.61 13.06 -1.87
N ILE A 107 -1.89 13.33 -2.09
CA ILE A 107 -2.97 12.91 -1.19
C ILE A 107 -3.04 11.38 -1.16
N VAL A 108 -3.05 10.73 -2.33
CA VAL A 108 -3.06 9.26 -2.44
C VAL A 108 -1.85 8.64 -1.73
N ASN A 109 -0.64 9.19 -1.90
CA ASN A 109 0.56 8.70 -1.20
C ASN A 109 0.41 8.78 0.33
N THR A 110 -0.20 9.86 0.82
CA THR A 110 -0.43 10.07 2.25
C THR A 110 -1.47 9.08 2.76
N LEU A 111 -2.59 8.94 2.07
CA LEU A 111 -3.65 7.99 2.41
C LEU A 111 -3.15 6.55 2.38
N MET A 112 -2.27 6.20 1.43
CA MET A 112 -1.66 4.88 1.36
C MET A 112 -0.83 4.55 2.61
N LEU A 113 -0.04 5.50 3.13
CA LEU A 113 0.71 5.32 4.38
C LEU A 113 -0.21 5.17 5.60
N VAL A 114 -1.27 5.98 5.68
CA VAL A 114 -2.27 5.89 6.75
C VAL A 114 -3.01 4.56 6.68
N ALA A 115 -3.49 4.15 5.51
CA ALA A 115 -4.19 2.90 5.30
C ALA A 115 -3.32 1.67 5.62
N MET A 116 -2.04 1.70 5.23
CA MET A 116 -1.08 0.66 5.56
C MET A 116 -0.87 0.56 7.09
N THR A 117 -0.65 1.70 7.75
CA THR A 117 -0.47 1.74 9.21
C THR A 117 -1.72 1.24 9.93
N PHE A 118 -2.90 1.67 9.50
CA PHE A 118 -4.18 1.24 10.03
C PHE A 118 -4.40 -0.28 9.81
N SER A 119 -4.08 -0.80 8.63
CA SER A 119 -4.22 -2.23 8.32
C SER A 119 -3.31 -3.08 9.20
N ILE A 120 -2.06 -2.67 9.41
CA ILE A 120 -1.12 -3.37 10.28
C ILE A 120 -1.61 -3.33 11.74
N ALA A 121 -2.00 -2.16 12.23
CA ALA A 121 -2.45 -1.99 13.61
C ALA A 121 -3.72 -2.81 13.90
N SER A 122 -4.76 -2.66 13.06
CA SER A 122 -5.99 -3.46 13.19
C SER A 122 -5.75 -4.95 13.00
N GLY A 123 -4.87 -5.34 12.07
CA GLY A 123 -4.51 -6.74 11.82
C GLY A 123 -3.85 -7.42 13.02
N SER A 124 -3.03 -6.67 13.77
CA SER A 124 -2.41 -7.19 15.01
C SER A 124 -3.42 -7.53 16.12
N MET A 125 -4.66 -7.02 16.01
CA MET A 125 -5.76 -7.30 16.92
C MET A 125 -6.65 -8.45 16.44
N VAL A 126 -6.48 -8.94 15.21
CA VAL A 126 -7.22 -10.08 14.66
C VAL A 126 -6.61 -11.37 15.18
N LYS A 127 -7.45 -12.24 15.76
CA LYS A 127 -7.00 -13.55 16.21
C LYS A 127 -7.14 -14.59 15.10
N GLU A 128 -6.18 -15.52 15.06
CA GLU A 128 -6.09 -16.52 13.99
C GLU A 128 -7.24 -17.52 14.03
N GLU A 129 -7.87 -17.74 15.19
CA GLU A 129 -8.92 -18.75 15.35
C GLU A 129 -10.31 -18.28 14.89
N TRP A 130 -10.53 -16.96 14.76
CA TRP A 130 -11.84 -16.40 14.45
C TRP A 130 -12.37 -16.85 13.09
N LEU A 131 -11.57 -16.67 12.03
CA LEU A 131 -12.00 -16.99 10.67
C LEU A 131 -12.19 -18.49 10.43
N PRO A 132 -11.28 -19.39 10.87
CA PRO A 132 -11.50 -20.83 10.78
C PRO A 132 -12.71 -21.33 11.57
N ALA A 133 -13.06 -20.68 12.69
CA ALA A 133 -14.25 -20.99 13.46
C ALA A 133 -15.55 -20.41 12.88
N GLY A 134 -15.46 -19.61 11.80
CA GLY A 134 -16.61 -18.91 11.22
C GLY A 134 -17.09 -17.71 12.04
N ASP A 135 -16.32 -17.24 13.03
CA ASP A 135 -16.64 -16.06 13.81
C ASP A 135 -16.26 -14.78 13.06
N LEU A 136 -17.20 -14.29 12.25
CA LEU A 136 -17.06 -13.06 11.48
C LEU A 136 -17.68 -11.85 12.19
N THR A 137 -17.98 -11.94 13.49
CA THR A 137 -18.65 -10.84 14.22
C THR A 137 -17.69 -9.83 14.84
N GLN A 138 -16.40 -10.13 14.81
CA GLN A 138 -15.37 -9.39 15.51
C GLN A 138 -15.06 -8.06 14.82
N VAL A 139 -15.15 -6.96 15.57
CA VAL A 139 -14.95 -5.59 15.04
C VAL A 139 -13.58 -5.41 14.37
N TRP A 140 -12.53 -6.00 14.96
CA TRP A 140 -11.17 -5.89 14.44
C TRP A 140 -11.01 -6.53 13.07
N TYR A 141 -11.77 -7.59 12.77
CA TYR A 141 -11.79 -8.19 11.44
C TYR A 141 -12.34 -7.20 10.40
N TYR A 142 -13.45 -6.53 10.68
CA TYR A 142 -14.02 -5.54 9.75
C TYR A 142 -13.14 -4.30 9.59
N LEU A 143 -12.55 -3.81 10.68
CA LEU A 143 -11.59 -2.71 10.62
C LEU A 143 -10.41 -3.11 9.73
N HIS A 144 -9.83 -4.28 9.96
CA HIS A 144 -8.72 -4.78 9.14
C HIS A 144 -9.11 -4.96 7.66
N ALA A 145 -10.25 -5.60 7.38
CA ALA A 145 -10.75 -5.79 6.02
C ALA A 145 -11.02 -4.45 5.31
N SER A 146 -11.60 -3.46 5.99
CA SER A 146 -11.80 -2.12 5.43
C SER A 146 -10.48 -1.41 5.14
N GLY A 147 -9.48 -1.57 6.02
CA GLY A 147 -8.12 -1.10 5.81
C GLY A 147 -7.50 -1.69 4.56
N TRP A 148 -7.64 -3.01 4.37
CA TRP A 148 -7.18 -3.70 3.16
C TRP A 148 -7.85 -3.16 1.89
N ILE A 149 -9.17 -2.95 1.88
CA ILE A 149 -9.88 -2.38 0.72
C ILE A 149 -9.33 -0.98 0.39
N ILE A 150 -9.23 -0.10 1.39
CA ILE A 150 -8.72 1.25 1.20
C ILE A 150 -7.27 1.21 0.68
N LEU A 151 -6.45 0.32 1.21
CA LEU A 151 -5.06 0.15 0.81
C LEU A 151 -4.94 -0.29 -0.67
N VAL A 152 -5.75 -1.26 -1.10
CA VAL A 152 -5.79 -1.71 -2.50
C VAL A 152 -6.21 -0.58 -3.44
N LEU A 153 -7.25 0.19 -3.07
CA LEU A 153 -7.69 1.35 -3.85
C LEU A 153 -6.60 2.44 -3.93
N CYS A 154 -5.92 2.72 -2.80
CA CYS A 154 -4.81 3.66 -2.77
C CYS A 154 -3.65 3.19 -3.63
N LEU A 155 -3.32 1.90 -3.63
CA LEU A 155 -2.26 1.33 -4.46
C LEU A 155 -2.59 1.47 -5.95
N ALA A 156 -3.81 1.12 -6.36
CA ALA A 156 -4.26 1.28 -7.75
C ALA A 156 -4.16 2.75 -8.20
N MET A 157 -4.66 3.67 -7.37
CA MET A 157 -4.55 5.11 -7.62
C MET A 157 -3.11 5.60 -7.63
N HIS A 158 -2.25 5.10 -6.76
CA HIS A 158 -0.84 5.45 -6.69
C HIS A 158 -0.13 5.09 -8.01
N LEU A 159 -0.38 3.90 -8.54
CA LEU A 159 0.19 3.46 -9.83
C LEU A 159 -0.36 4.29 -11.00
N LEU A 160 -1.67 4.53 -11.03
CA LEU A 160 -2.32 5.35 -12.06
C LEU A 160 -1.77 6.77 -12.08
N MET A 161 -1.66 7.40 -10.91
CA MET A 161 -1.09 8.75 -10.77
C MET A 161 0.38 8.78 -11.14
N SER A 162 1.15 7.76 -10.77
CA SER A 162 2.58 7.66 -11.14
C SER A 162 2.76 7.62 -12.65
N ALA A 163 1.95 6.82 -13.36
CA ALA A 163 1.93 6.78 -14.81
C ALA A 163 1.48 8.12 -15.42
N LYS A 164 0.47 8.77 -14.83
CA LYS A 164 -0.07 10.04 -15.36
C LYS A 164 0.87 11.24 -15.16
N VAL A 165 1.54 11.34 -14.01
CA VAL A 165 2.35 12.50 -13.62
C VAL A 165 3.81 12.33 -14.06
N GLY A 166 4.39 11.15 -13.87
CA GLY A 166 5.80 10.87 -14.18
C GLY A 166 6.04 10.13 -15.49
N GLY A 167 4.97 9.69 -16.16
CA GLY A 167 5.07 8.83 -17.33
C GLY A 167 5.62 7.44 -17.01
N PHE A 168 5.69 6.60 -18.05
CA PHE A 168 6.30 5.27 -17.97
C PHE A 168 7.79 5.29 -17.54
N PRO A 169 8.62 6.28 -17.91
CA PRO A 169 10.02 6.35 -17.47
C PRO A 169 10.19 6.44 -15.94
N LEU A 170 9.25 7.08 -15.22
CA LEU A 170 9.31 7.13 -13.76
C LEU A 170 9.14 5.73 -13.14
N ILE A 171 8.25 4.91 -13.69
CA ILE A 171 8.04 3.53 -13.22
C ILE A 171 9.28 2.69 -13.53
N LEU A 172 9.81 2.79 -14.75
CA LEU A 172 11.03 2.08 -15.14
C LEU A 172 12.25 2.46 -14.29
N SER A 173 12.33 3.72 -13.83
CA SER A 173 13.43 4.17 -12.98
C SER A 173 13.54 3.42 -11.65
N MET A 174 12.46 2.76 -11.20
CA MET A 174 12.47 1.91 -10.00
C MET A 174 13.24 0.61 -10.20
N PHE A 175 13.38 0.15 -11.45
CA PHE A 175 14.12 -1.05 -11.83
C PHE A 175 15.52 -0.74 -12.37
N ASP A 176 15.88 0.53 -12.50
CA ASP A 176 17.24 0.95 -12.85
C ASP A 176 18.13 0.82 -11.60
N PHE A 177 19.19 0.03 -11.70
CA PHE A 177 20.18 -0.16 -10.62
C PHE A 177 21.42 0.71 -10.81
N LYS A 178 21.50 1.45 -11.91
CA LYS A 178 22.51 2.50 -12.13
C LYS A 178 22.10 3.77 -11.36
#